data_AF-A0A963IZ46-F1
#
_entry.id   AF-A0A963IZ46-F1
#
_cell.length_a   1.000
_cell.length_b   1.000
_cell.length_c   1.000
_cell.angle_alpha   90.00
_cell.angle_beta   90.00
_cell.angle_gamma   90.00
#
_symmetry.space_group_name_H-M   'P 1'
#
loop_
_entity.id
_entity.type
_entity.pdbx_description
1 polymer ?
#
loop_
_entity_poly.entity_id
_entity_poly.type
_entity_poly.pdbx_seq_one_letter_code
_entity_poly.pdbx_strand_id
1 'polypeptide(L)' 'MLNFEFYNPTRIVFGQNKVAELARLVPQDARVLVLYGGGSARSTGTLAEVLAALGERTVFEFGGIEPNP' A
#
# COMPACT_ATOMS: atom_id res chain seq x y z
N MET A 1 -30.12 -22.74 -0.08
CA MET A 1 -28.73 -22.22 0.00
C MET A 1 -27.78 -23.41 -0.13
N LEU A 2 -26.66 -23.27 -0.84
CA LEU A 2 -25.70 -24.36 -1.05
C LEU A 2 -24.61 -24.33 0.04
N ASN A 3 -23.98 -25.47 0.29
CA ASN A 3 -22.82 -25.54 1.16
C ASN A 3 -21.65 -24.79 0.51
N PHE A 4 -20.98 -23.94 1.28
CA PHE A 4 -19.77 -23.24 0.84
C PHE A 4 -18.78 -23.11 2.00
N GLU A 5 -17.52 -22.94 1.64
CA GLU A 5 -16.44 -22.54 2.53
C GLU A 5 -15.89 -21.19 2.05
N PHE A 6 -15.66 -20.26 2.98
CA PHE A 6 -15.20 -18.91 2.68
C PHE A 6 -13.94 -18.59 3.47
N TYR A 7 -12.90 -18.16 2.76
CA TYR A 7 -11.63 -17.75 3.35
C TYR A 7 -11.22 -16.39 2.81
N ASN A 8 -11.05 -15.42 3.71
CA ASN A 8 -10.57 -14.08 3.40
C ASN A 8 -9.56 -13.64 4.48
N PRO A 9 -8.27 -13.94 4.31
CA PRO A 9 -7.24 -13.66 5.32
C PRO A 9 -6.75 -12.21 5.31
N THR A 10 -7.18 -11.41 4.32
CA THR A 10 -6.70 -10.05 4.15
C THR A 10 -7.06 -9.21 5.38
N ARG A 11 -6.04 -8.67 6.05
CA ARG A 11 -6.23 -7.73 7.16
C ARG A 11 -6.67 -6.37 6.61
N ILE A 12 -7.91 -5.98 6.88
CA ILE A 12 -8.43 -4.66 6.54
C ILE A 12 -8.06 -3.67 7.66
N VAL A 13 -7.44 -2.56 7.29
CA VAL A 13 -7.15 -1.44 8.19
C VAL A 13 -7.94 -0.24 7.69
N PHE A 14 -9.01 0.11 8.39
CA PHE A 14 -9.99 1.10 7.94
C PHE A 14 -10.06 2.33 8.85
N GLY A 15 -10.31 3.50 8.25
CA GLY A 15 -10.47 4.78 8.94
C GLY A 15 -9.53 5.87 8.43
N GLN A 16 -9.72 7.09 8.93
CA GLN A 16 -8.84 8.21 8.63
C GLN A 16 -7.42 7.96 9.19
N ASN A 17 -6.40 8.47 8.49
CA ASN A 17 -4.98 8.44 8.89
C ASN A 17 -4.39 7.02 9.10
N LYS A 18 -4.94 5.99 8.44
CA LYS A 18 -4.49 4.60 8.63
C LYS A 18 -3.25 4.20 7.84
N VAL A 19 -2.78 5.03 6.91
CA VAL A 19 -1.54 4.76 6.17
C VAL A 19 -0.34 4.68 7.13
N ALA A 20 -0.35 5.42 8.24
CA ALA A 20 0.68 5.36 9.27
C ALA A 20 0.90 3.96 9.89
N GLU A 21 -0.10 3.06 9.83
CA GLU A 21 0.04 1.68 10.32
C GLU A 21 1.04 0.86 9.49
N LEU A 22 1.41 1.31 8.27
CA LEU A 22 2.44 0.66 7.46
C LEU A 22 3.78 0.54 8.21
N ALA A 23 4.10 1.49 9.08
CA ALA A 23 5.31 1.46 9.90
C ALA A 23 5.41 0.19 10.78
N ARG A 24 4.25 -0.34 11.21
CA ARG A 24 4.12 -1.57 12.01
C ARG A 24 3.80 -2.80 11.17
N LEU A 25 3.05 -2.63 10.08
CA LEU A 25 2.53 -3.74 9.27
C LEU A 25 3.50 -4.25 8.20
N VAL A 26 4.40 -3.40 7.74
CA VAL A 26 5.49 -3.80 6.84
C VAL A 26 6.70 -4.17 7.71
N PRO A 27 7.38 -5.31 7.49
CA PRO A 27 8.59 -5.66 8.23
C PRO A 27 9.64 -4.55 8.19
N GLN A 28 10.39 -4.34 9.28
CA GLN A 28 11.34 -3.22 9.39
C GLN A 28 12.55 -3.37 8.45
N ASP A 29 12.91 -4.60 8.10
CA ASP A 29 14.00 -4.99 7.21
C ASP A 29 13.56 -5.20 5.76
N ALA A 30 12.29 -4.93 5.44
CA ALA A 30 11.77 -5.13 4.10
C ALA A 30 12.40 -4.15 3.09
N ARG A 31 12.76 -4.70 1.92
CA ARG A 31 13.00 -3.91 0.70
C ARG A 31 11.67 -3.77 -0.04
N VAL A 32 11.16 -2.55 -0.16
CA VAL A 32 9.79 -2.29 -0.63
C VAL A 32 9.83 -1.70 -2.03
N LEU A 33 9.00 -2.23 -2.93
CA LEU A 33 8.73 -1.62 -4.24
C LEU A 33 7.32 -1.01 -4.22
N VAL A 34 7.25 0.31 -4.27
CA VAL A 34 5.99 1.06 -4.35
C VAL A 34 5.58 1.19 -5.81
N LEU A 35 4.47 0.55 -6.16
CA LEU A 35 3.89 0.53 -7.50
C LEU A 35 2.74 1.53 -7.58
N TYR A 36 2.72 2.37 -8.61
CA TYR A 36 1.63 3.32 -8.83
C TYR A 36 1.37 3.64 -10.32
N GLY A 37 0.17 4.14 -10.61
CA GLY A 37 -0.28 4.45 -11.97
C GLY A 37 0.12 5.84 -12.48
N GLY A 38 -0.78 6.50 -13.22
CA GLY A 38 -0.54 7.76 -13.94
C GLY A 38 -0.26 9.03 -13.12
N GLY A 39 0.01 8.92 -11.81
CA GLY A 39 0.52 10.03 -11.00
C GLY A 39 -0.50 10.74 -10.10
N SER A 40 -1.79 10.37 -10.13
CA SER A 40 -2.79 10.95 -9.22
C SER A 40 -2.42 10.78 -7.74
N ALA A 41 -1.93 9.60 -7.34
CA ALA A 41 -1.45 9.35 -5.97
C ALA A 41 -0.33 10.31 -5.53
N ARG A 42 0.47 10.82 -6.47
CA ARG A 42 1.50 11.83 -6.20
C ARG A 42 0.87 13.21 -6.04
N SER A 43 -0.04 13.61 -6.94
CA SER A 43 -0.68 14.94 -6.88
C SER A 43 -1.59 15.11 -5.66
N THR A 44 -2.20 14.05 -5.17
CA THR A 44 -3.06 14.08 -3.97
C THR A 44 -2.30 13.95 -2.65
N GLY A 45 -0.97 13.77 -2.69
CA GLY A 45 -0.14 13.59 -1.50
C GLY A 45 -0.18 12.19 -0.87
N THR A 46 -1.01 11.27 -1.39
CA THR A 46 -1.12 9.89 -0.89
C THR A 46 0.20 9.13 -1.00
N LEU A 47 0.93 9.31 -2.10
CA LEU A 47 2.25 8.70 -2.28
C LEU A 47 3.25 9.24 -1.24
N ALA A 48 3.20 10.53 -0.94
CA ALA A 48 4.05 11.12 0.09
C ALA A 48 3.73 10.56 1.49
N GLU A 49 2.45 10.37 1.81
CA GLU A 49 2.02 9.75 3.07
C GLU A 49 2.52 8.30 3.19
N VAL A 50 2.45 7.51 2.11
CA VAL A 50 2.96 6.13 2.07
C VAL A 50 4.48 6.10 2.28
N LEU A 51 5.23 6.93 1.54
CA LEU A 51 6.69 6.98 1.66
C LEU A 51 7.12 7.41 3.07
N ALA A 52 6.43 8.38 3.67
CA ALA A 52 6.69 8.79 5.04
C ALA A 52 6.42 7.64 6.04
N ALA A 53 5.34 6.88 5.86
CA ALA A 53 5.00 5.76 6.74
C ALA A 53 5.95 4.56 6.62
N LEU A 54 6.63 4.40 5.47
CA LEU A 54 7.66 3.37 5.28
C LEU A 54 8.98 3.68 5.98
N GLY A 55 9.20 4.94 6.40
CA GLY A 55 10.35 5.35 7.19
C GLY A 55 11.69 5.10 6.47
N GLU A 56 12.67 4.57 7.19
CA GLU A 56 14.05 4.36 6.71
C GLU A 56 14.27 3.06 5.92
N ARG A 57 13.18 2.36 5.55
CA ARG A 57 13.29 1.13 4.74
C ARG A 57 13.94 1.43 3.40
N THR A 58 14.55 0.41 2.79
CA THR A 58 14.98 0.52 1.39
C THR A 58 13.75 0.52 0.50
N VAL A 59 13.42 1.68 -0.08
CA VAL A 59 12.24 1.86 -0.94
C VAL A 59 12.68 2.12 -2.38
N PHE A 60 12.02 1.43 -3.32
CA PHE A 60 12.07 1.68 -4.75
C PHE A 60 10.68 2.13 -5.22
N GLU A 61 10.64 2.97 -6.24
CA GLU A 61 9.40 3.42 -6.87
C GLU A 61 9.35 2.93 -8.32
N PHE A 62 8.18 2.43 -8.74
CA PHE A 62 7.89 2.15 -10.14
C PHE A 62 6.51 2.70 -10.48
N GLY A 63 6.51 3.74 -11.32
CA GLY A 63 5.33 4.48 -11.73
C GLY A 63 4.94 4.19 -13.18
N GLY A 64 3.76 4.68 -13.58
CA GLY A 64 3.30 4.60 -14.97
C GLY A 64 2.53 3.33 -15.31
N ILE A 65 2.02 2.60 -14.31
CA ILE A 65 1.10 1.48 -14.56
C ILE A 65 -0.17 2.03 -15.22
N GLU A 66 -0.44 1.57 -16.45
CA GLU A 66 -1.58 2.03 -17.24
C GLU A 66 -2.89 1.39 -16.76
N PRO A 67 -4.04 2.03 -17.00
CA PRO A 67 -5.34 1.41 -16.81
C PRO A 67 -5.49 0.15 -17.68
N ASN A 68 -6.12 -0.90 -17.14
CA ASN A 68 -6.17 -2.23 -17.76
C ASN A 68 -4.77 -2.84 -18.00
N PRO A 69 -3.96 -2.98 -16.92
CA PRO A 69 -2.63 -3.58 -17.00
C PRO A 69 -2.67 -5.08 -17.31
#